data_AF-A0A7Z8R568-F1
#
_entry.id   AF-A0A7Z8R568-F1
#
_cell.length_a   1.000
_cell.length_b   1.000
_cell.length_c   1.000
_cell.angle_alpha   90.00
_cell.angle_beta   90.00
_cell.angle_gamma   90.00
#
_symmetry.space_group_name_H-M   'P 1'
#
loop_
_entity.id
_entity.type
_entity.pdbx_description
1 polymer ?
#
loop_
_entity_poly.entity_id
_entity_poly.type
_entity_poly.pdbx_seq_one_letter_code
_entity_poly.pdbx_strand_id
1 'polypeptide(L)'
;MALEFEKYTYRVTWSEEDGEFLGLCSEFPSLSWLAETSEKTLKGIYSVVKECTEGMLENGEEIPVPISSRNYSGKFMVRIPPEVHRHLALEAIEAGVSLNRIASAKLAH
;
A
#
# COMPACT_ATOMS: atom_id res chain seq x y z
N MET A 1 18.71 10.98 -13.47
CA MET A 1 18.20 10.69 -12.12
C MET A 1 16.91 9.92 -12.34
N ALA A 2 16.85 8.63 -12.00
CA ALA A 2 15.65 7.85 -12.23
C ALA A 2 14.49 8.51 -11.47
N LEU A 3 13.40 8.80 -12.16
CA LEU A 3 12.32 9.60 -11.62
C LEU A 3 11.65 8.78 -10.51
N GLU A 4 11.54 9.34 -9.30
CA GLU A 4 11.05 8.58 -8.13
C GLU A 4 9.63 8.03 -8.33
N PHE A 5 8.86 8.61 -9.26
CA PHE A 5 7.50 8.16 -9.55
C PHE A 5 7.41 6.75 -10.14
N GLU A 6 8.44 6.24 -10.81
CA GLU A 6 8.43 4.88 -11.36
C GLU A 6 8.44 3.82 -10.25
N LYS A 7 8.85 4.19 -9.03
CA LYS A 7 8.91 3.30 -7.87
C LYS A 7 7.61 3.27 -7.07
N TYR A 8 6.62 4.10 -7.42
CA TYR A 8 5.31 4.08 -6.78
C TYR A 8 4.55 2.79 -7.07
N THR A 9 3.55 2.51 -6.24
CA THR A 9 2.76 1.29 -6.36
C THR A 9 1.52 1.56 -7.21
N TYR A 10 1.57 1.09 -8.46
CA TYR A 10 0.46 1.21 -9.40
C TYR A 10 -0.37 -0.06 -9.43
N ARG A 11 -1.69 0.12 -9.52
CA ARG A 11 -2.64 -0.98 -9.68
C ARG A 11 -3.56 -0.68 -10.84
N VAL A 12 -3.78 -1.69 -11.67
CA VAL A 12 -4.77 -1.66 -12.74
C VAL A 12 -5.85 -2.68 -12.42
N THR A 13 -7.11 -2.26 -12.46
CA THR A 13 -8.28 -3.11 -12.22
C THR A 13 -9.34 -2.84 -13.26
N TRP A 14 -10.08 -3.86 -13.66
CA TRP A 14 -11.25 -3.66 -14.52
C TRP A 14 -12.39 -3.01 -13.73
N SER A 15 -13.02 -1.98 -14.28
CA SER A 15 -14.22 -1.34 -13.75
C SER A 15 -15.43 -1.80 -14.58
N GLU A 16 -16.31 -2.58 -13.97
CA GLU A 16 -17.58 -2.97 -14.61
C GLU A 16 -18.52 -1.77 -14.79
N GLU A 17 -18.40 -0.74 -13.93
CA GLU A 17 -19.25 0.47 -13.99
C GLU A 17 -18.88 1.35 -15.17
N ASP A 18 -17.58 1.49 -15.45
CA ASP A 18 -17.06 2.33 -16.53
C ASP A 18 -16.86 1.55 -17.84
N GLY A 19 -16.84 0.21 -17.79
CA GLY A 19 -16.53 -0.63 -18.95
C GLY A 19 -15.07 -0.47 -19.44
N GLU A 20 -14.19 0.00 -18.57
CA GLU A 20 -12.79 0.31 -18.86
C GLU A 20 -11.86 -0.16 -17.73
N PHE A 21 -10.55 -0.16 -17.99
CA PHE A 21 -9.55 -0.40 -16.96
C PHE A 21 -9.29 0.88 -16.16
N LEU A 22 -9.36 0.77 -14.84
CA LEU A 22 -9.04 1.81 -13.86
C LEU A 22 -7.60 1.63 -13.36
N GLY A 23 -6.81 2.68 -13.52
CA GLY A 23 -5.45 2.81 -13.02
C GLY A 23 -5.42 3.68 -11.78
N LEU A 24 -4.74 3.21 -10.74
CA LEU A 24 -4.63 3.86 -9.43
C LEU A 24 -3.18 3.86 -8.96
N CYS A 25 -2.81 4.87 -8.19
CA CYS A 25 -1.53 4.93 -7.49
C CYS A 25 -1.76 4.92 -5.97
N SER A 26 -1.09 4.01 -5.25
CA SER A 26 -1.32 3.83 -3.81
C SER A 26 -0.84 5.02 -2.97
N GLU A 27 0.21 5.70 -3.43
CA GLU A 27 0.75 6.92 -2.84
C GLU A 27 -0.11 8.15 -3.13
N PHE A 28 -0.93 8.10 -4.20
CA PHE A 28 -1.82 9.18 -4.62
C PHE A 28 -3.26 8.66 -4.81
N PRO A 29 -4.01 8.41 -3.72
CA PRO A 29 -5.36 7.82 -3.80
C PRO A 29 -6.38 8.68 -4.57
N SER A 30 -6.12 9.98 -4.71
CA SER A 30 -6.94 10.92 -5.47
C SER A 30 -6.68 10.89 -6.98
N LEU A 31 -5.59 10.26 -7.42
CA LEU A 31 -5.25 10.15 -8.84
C LEU A 31 -5.78 8.84 -9.40
N SER A 32 -6.50 8.95 -10.51
CA SER A 32 -7.01 7.82 -11.27
C SER A 32 -6.91 8.07 -12.76
N TRP A 33 -6.91 6.99 -13.53
CA TRP A 33 -6.96 7.03 -14.99
C TRP A 33 -7.83 5.90 -15.52
N LEU A 34 -8.66 6.17 -16.53
CA LEU A 34 -9.47 5.15 -17.21
C LEU A 34 -8.99 4.98 -18.64
N ALA A 35 -8.88 3.74 -19.10
CA ALA A 35 -8.72 3.45 -20.52
C ALA A 35 -9.21 2.04 -20.90
N GLU A 36 -9.54 1.88 -22.17
CA GLU A 36 -9.98 0.62 -22.79
C GLU A 36 -9.01 -0.57 -22.61
N THR A 37 -7.72 -0.32 -22.36
CA THR A 37 -6.72 -1.38 -22.21
C THR A 37 -5.85 -1.19 -20.97
N SER A 38 -5.39 -2.29 -20.40
CA SER A 38 -4.51 -2.29 -19.22
C SER A 38 -3.20 -1.54 -19.47
N GLU A 39 -2.60 -1.68 -20.65
CA GLU A 39 -1.37 -0.95 -21.02
C GLU A 39 -1.58 0.56 -21.15
N LYS A 40 -2.67 0.99 -21.81
CA LYS A 40 -3.01 2.42 -21.92
C LYS A 40 -3.26 3.00 -20.54
N THR A 41 -3.94 2.24 -19.69
CA THR A 41 -4.27 2.64 -18.31
C THR A 41 -3.02 2.85 -17.48
N LEU A 42 -2.07 1.91 -17.54
CA LEU A 42 -0.81 2.02 -16.82
C LEU A 42 0.02 3.21 -17.29
N LYS A 43 0.13 3.42 -18.61
CA LYS A 43 0.84 4.58 -19.17
C LYS A 43 0.15 5.90 -18.80
N GLY A 44 -1.19 5.92 -18.79
CA GLY A 44 -1.97 7.09 -18.41
C GLY A 44 -1.73 7.50 -16.97
N ILE A 45 -1.86 6.56 -16.03
CA ILE A 45 -1.63 6.86 -14.61
C ILE A 45 -0.16 7.27 -14.34
N TYR A 46 0.81 6.74 -15.09
CA TYR A 46 2.21 7.20 -14.99
C TYR A 46 2.36 8.68 -15.35
N SER A 47 1.73 9.11 -16.45
CA SER A 47 1.78 10.52 -16.88
C SER A 47 1.14 11.43 -15.84
N VAL A 48 -0.06 11.06 -15.35
CA VAL A 48 -0.78 11.86 -14.35
C VAL A 48 0.01 12.00 -13.05
N VAL A 49 0.61 10.91 -12.56
CA VAL A 49 1.43 10.95 -11.34
C VAL A 49 2.68 11.77 -11.57
N LYS A 50 3.33 11.65 -12.74
CA LYS A 50 4.48 12.48 -13.10
C LYS A 50 4.13 13.97 -13.07
N GLU A 51 3.07 14.39 -13.77
CA GLU A 51 2.62 15.78 -13.81
C GLU A 51 2.28 16.30 -12.39
N CYS A 52 1.63 15.47 -11.57
CA CYS A 52 1.34 15.82 -10.18
C CYS A 52 2.62 16.03 -9.36
N THR A 53 3.60 15.12 -9.46
CA THR A 53 4.88 15.26 -8.74
C THR A 53 5.70 16.46 -9.19
N GLU A 54 5.65 16.81 -10.48
CA GLU A 54 6.30 18.01 -11.03
C GLU A 54 5.63 19.27 -10.46
N GLY A 55 4.29 19.33 -10.45
CA GLY A 55 3.56 20.45 -9.85
C GLY A 55 3.81 20.61 -8.34
N MET A 56 3.85 19.51 -7.59
CA MET A 56 4.19 19.53 -6.16
C MET A 56 5.61 20.05 -5.91
N LEU A 57 6.56 19.67 -6.77
CA LEU A 57 7.94 20.16 -6.68
C LEU A 57 8.01 21.67 -6.91
N GLU A 58 7.28 22.18 -7.90
CA GLU A 58 7.20 23.62 -8.20
C GLU A 58 6.54 24.42 -7.08
N ASN A 59 5.53 23.84 -6.43
CA ASN A 59 4.82 24.47 -5.31
C ASN A 59 5.57 24.32 -3.96
N GLY A 60 6.63 23.52 -3.90
CA GLY A 60 7.34 23.21 -2.67
C GLY A 60 6.54 22.33 -1.69
N GLU A 61 5.63 21.52 -2.21
CA GLU A 61 4.81 20.58 -1.43
C GLU A 61 5.58 19.30 -1.11
N GLU A 62 5.21 18.62 -0.03
CA GLU A 62 5.84 17.35 0.36
C GLU A 62 5.43 16.21 -0.56
N ILE A 63 6.37 15.70 -1.34
CA ILE A 63 6.17 14.56 -2.23
C ILE A 63 6.16 13.25 -1.41
N PRO A 64 5.15 12.39 -1.54
CA PRO A 64 5.09 11.14 -0.79
C PRO A 64 6.22 10.19 -1.18
N VAL A 65 6.86 9.58 -0.18
CA VAL A 65 7.92 8.58 -0.42
C VAL A 65 7.32 7.28 -0.95
N PRO A 66 7.91 6.64 -1.99
CA PRO A 66 7.41 5.38 -2.53
C PRO A 66 7.32 4.28 -1.49
N ILE A 67 6.18 3.60 -1.42
CA ILE A 67 5.90 2.49 -0.50
C ILE A 67 6.97 1.40 -0.65
N SER A 68 7.37 1.11 -1.89
CA SER A 68 8.44 0.14 -2.21
C SER A 68 9.80 0.47 -1.59
N SER A 69 10.05 1.76 -1.30
CA SER A 69 11.32 2.27 -0.77
C SER A 69 11.24 2.62 0.72
N ARG A 70 10.08 2.41 1.37
CA ARG A 70 9.92 2.65 2.82
C ARG A 70 10.59 1.54 3.62
N ASN A 71 11.25 1.92 4.70
CA ASN A 71 11.77 0.97 5.68
C ASN A 71 10.66 0.60 6.69
N TYR A 72 10.30 -0.68 6.74
CA TYR A 72 9.30 -1.20 7.68
C TYR A 72 9.99 -1.91 8.85
N SER A 73 9.77 -1.42 10.07
CA SER A 73 10.39 -1.99 11.29
C SER A 73 9.77 -3.31 11.75
N GLY A 74 8.61 -3.69 11.20
CA GLY A 74 7.80 -4.82 11.66
C GLY A 74 7.17 -4.65 13.04
N LYS A 75 7.43 -3.53 13.73
CA LYS A 75 6.86 -3.24 15.05
C LYS A 75 5.59 -2.41 14.88
N PHE A 76 4.46 -2.96 15.28
CA PHE A 76 3.20 -2.24 15.33
C PHE A 76 2.41 -2.66 16.57
N MET A 77 1.87 -1.68 17.29
CA MET A 77 1.08 -1.91 18.50
C MET A 77 -0.40 -2.01 18.11
N VAL A 78 -0.99 -3.18 18.29
CA VAL A 78 -2.41 -3.43 18.01
C VAL A 78 -3.19 -3.48 19.31
N ARG A 79 -4.28 -2.73 19.39
CA ARG A 79 -5.26 -2.89 20.47
C ARG A 79 -6.17 -4.06 20.14
N ILE A 80 -6.21 -5.05 21.04
CA ILE A 80 -7.09 -6.21 20.93
C ILE A 80 -8.00 -6.32 22.15
N PRO A 81 -9.20 -6.90 22.01
CA PRO A 81 -10.07 -7.23 23.16
C PRO A 81 -9.35 -8.13 24.18
N PRO A 82 -9.70 -8.02 25.48
CA PRO A 82 -9.04 -8.80 26.54
C PRO A 82 -9.22 -10.31 26.36
N GLU A 83 -10.33 -10.76 25.77
CA GLU A 83 -10.59 -12.17 25.44
C GLU A 83 -9.59 -12.73 24.42
N VAL A 84 -9.27 -11.96 23.37
CA VAL A 84 -8.30 -12.35 22.34
C VAL A 84 -6.90 -12.39 22.94
N HIS A 85 -6.55 -11.39 23.76
CA HIS A 85 -5.27 -11.38 24.47
C HIS A 85 -5.11 -12.61 25.36
N ARG A 86 -6.16 -12.97 26.14
CA ARG A 86 -6.15 -14.16 27.00
C ARG A 86 -5.95 -15.44 26.18
N HIS A 87 -6.66 -15.57 25.07
CA HIS A 87 -6.56 -16.75 24.21
C HIS A 87 -5.15 -16.92 23.63
N LEU A 88 -4.58 -15.85 23.08
CA LEU A 88 -3.20 -15.86 22.54
C LEU A 88 -2.16 -16.15 23.64
N ALA A 89 -2.37 -15.64 24.86
CA ALA A 89 -1.47 -15.89 25.99
C ALA A 89 -1.49 -17.35 26.43
N LEU A 90 -2.67 -17.99 26.46
CA LEU A 90 -2.79 -19.42 26.76
C LEU A 90 -2.09 -20.27 25.70
N GLU A 91 -2.37 -20.03 24.41
CA GLU A 91 -1.70 -20.75 23.32
C GLU A 91 -0.17 -20.62 23.37
N ALA A 92 0.33 -19.42 23.70
CA ALA A 92 1.77 -19.17 23.83
C ALA A 92 2.40 -19.99 24.97
N ILE A 93 1.71 -20.08 26.11
CA ILE A 93 2.14 -20.89 27.26
C ILE A 93 2.15 -22.37 26.90
N GLU A 94 1.07 -22.87 26.28
CA GLU A 94 0.94 -24.29 25.88
C GLU A 94 2.01 -24.70 24.86
N ALA A 95 2.33 -23.81 23.93
CA ALA A 95 3.37 -24.03 22.93
C ALA A 95 4.80 -23.73 23.45
N GLY A 96 4.95 -23.18 24.66
CA GLY A 96 6.26 -22.82 25.23
C GLY A 96 6.99 -21.72 24.46
N VAL A 97 6.26 -20.78 23.84
CA VAL A 97 6.82 -19.69 23.03
C VAL A 97 6.35 -18.32 23.52
N SER A 98 6.93 -17.24 22.98
CA SER A 98 6.47 -15.89 23.29
C SER A 98 5.11 -15.60 22.66
N LEU A 99 4.33 -14.74 23.32
CA LEU A 99 3.06 -14.22 22.78
C LEU A 99 3.23 -13.63 21.37
N ASN A 100 4.32 -12.88 21.15
CA ASN A 100 4.64 -12.31 19.84
C ASN A 100 4.85 -13.40 18.78
N ARG A 101 5.39 -14.58 19.12
CA ARG A 101 5.57 -15.67 18.15
C ARG A 101 4.23 -16.24 17.67
N ILE A 102 3.27 -16.43 18.58
CA ILE A 102 1.91 -16.85 18.21
C ILE A 102 1.23 -15.76 17.39
N ALA A 103 1.30 -14.50 17.84
CA ALA A 103 0.69 -13.38 17.12
C ALA A 103 1.28 -13.22 15.70
N SER A 104 2.60 -13.26 15.55
CA SER A 104 3.27 -13.18 14.25
C SER A 104 2.90 -14.35 13.34
N ALA A 105 2.77 -15.58 13.87
CA ALA A 105 2.35 -16.72 13.07
C ALA A 105 0.91 -16.55 12.54
N LYS A 106 -0.02 -16.04 13.37
CA LYS A 106 -1.40 -15.78 12.94
C LYS A 106 -1.54 -14.59 11.99
N LEU A 107 -0.61 -13.64 12.00
CA LEU A 107 -0.59 -12.48 11.07
C LEU A 107 -0.02 -12.82 9.70
N ALA A 108 0.75 -13.90 9.59
CA ALA A 108 1.38 -14.32 8.34
C ALA A 108 0.44 -15.15 7.43
N HIS A 109 -0.75 -15.50 7.92
CA HIS A 109 -1.76 -16.32 7.27
C HIS A 109 -3.08 -15.56 7.16
#